data_AF-A0A6G3SFD3-F1
#
_entry.id   AF-A0A6G3SFD3-F1
#
_cell.length_a   1.000
_cell.length_b   1.000
_cell.length_c   1.000
_cell.angle_alpha   90.00
_cell.angle_beta   90.00
_cell.angle_gamma   90.00
#
_symmetry.space_group_name_H-M   'P 1'
#
loop_
_entity.id
_entity.type
_entity.pdbx_description
1 polymer ?
#
loop_
_entity_poly.entity_id
_entity_poly.type
_entity_poly.pdbx_seq_one_letter_code
_entity_poly.pdbx_strand_id
1 'polypeptide(L)'
;PGPGQPYGQQPQQQAAAPAPQPSAPQGGAADFSPFWFAVPVPRPLYAEDGSPTPIAELAPGTWYLAVEQRGPGLVAQTQDGRRGVLQDTTGIQRG
;
A
#
# COMPACT_ATOMS: atom_id res chain seq x y z
N PRO A 1 27.92 -49.64 26.18
CA PRO A 1 27.70 -49.72 24.73
C PRO A 1 26.23 -49.44 24.37
N GLY A 2 25.94 -48.19 24.00
CA GLY A 2 24.68 -47.76 23.38
C GLY A 2 25.05 -46.83 22.22
N PRO A 3 24.56 -47.07 20.98
CA PRO A 3 24.96 -46.28 19.82
C PRO A 3 23.91 -45.23 19.41
N GLY A 4 24.37 -44.20 18.67
CA GLY A 4 23.56 -43.26 17.87
C GLY A 4 23.39 -41.88 18.51
N GLN A 5 23.57 -40.73 17.85
CA GLN A 5 23.99 -40.32 16.50
C GLN A 5 24.15 -38.77 16.59
N PRO A 6 25.00 -38.10 15.79
CA PRO A 6 25.25 -36.66 15.90
C PRO A 6 24.40 -35.84 14.90
N TYR A 7 23.82 -34.74 15.37
CA TYR A 7 23.21 -33.68 14.54
C TYR A 7 23.23 -32.42 15.44
N GLY A 8 23.92 -31.32 15.12
CA GLY A 8 23.84 -30.55 13.88
C GLY A 8 22.80 -29.44 14.06
N GLN A 9 23.18 -28.20 13.73
CA GLN A 9 22.34 -27.01 13.48
C GLN A 9 22.10 -26.02 14.65
N GLN A 10 23.03 -25.06 14.69
CA GLN A 10 22.92 -23.59 14.78
C GLN A 10 21.70 -22.88 15.42
N PRO A 11 21.97 -21.75 16.13
CA PRO A 11 20.96 -21.00 16.89
C PRO A 11 20.02 -20.15 16.01
N GLN A 12 18.77 -20.21 16.47
CA GLN A 12 17.55 -19.55 16.04
C GLN A 12 17.72 -18.03 15.84
N GLN A 13 17.60 -17.58 14.59
CA GLN A 13 17.47 -16.16 14.24
C GLN A 13 16.13 -15.64 14.77
N GLN A 14 16.20 -14.62 15.65
CA GLN A 14 15.06 -13.82 16.09
C GLN A 14 14.48 -13.07 14.89
N ALA A 15 13.38 -13.57 14.34
CA ALA A 15 12.51 -12.78 13.47
C ALA A 15 11.67 -11.85 14.37
N ALA A 16 11.92 -10.55 14.23
CA ALA A 16 11.08 -9.50 14.80
C ALA A 16 9.62 -9.66 14.30
N ALA A 17 8.69 -9.32 15.18
CA ALA A 17 7.25 -9.45 15.00
C ALA A 17 6.76 -8.89 13.64
N PRO A 18 5.84 -9.59 12.94
CA PRO A 18 5.25 -9.06 11.73
C PRO A 18 4.29 -7.91 12.08
N ALA A 19 4.62 -6.70 11.63
CA ALA A 19 3.60 -5.70 11.36
C ALA A 19 2.65 -6.27 10.28
N PRO A 20 1.34 -5.97 10.31
CA PRO A 20 0.41 -6.50 9.32
C PRO A 20 0.75 -5.92 7.94
N GLN A 21 1.52 -6.65 7.14
CA GLN A 21 1.63 -6.44 5.70
C GLN A 21 0.26 -6.76 5.09
N PRO A 22 -0.41 -5.81 4.42
CA PRO A 22 -1.56 -6.17 3.59
C PRO A 22 -1.07 -7.09 2.47
N SER A 23 -1.71 -8.25 2.38
CA SER A 23 -1.46 -9.32 1.42
C SER A 23 -1.50 -8.76 -0.01
N ALA A 24 -0.37 -8.80 -0.72
CA ALA A 24 -0.33 -8.50 -2.15
C ALA A 24 -0.97 -9.66 -2.94
N PRO A 25 -2.00 -9.44 -3.77
CA PRO A 25 -2.48 -10.47 -4.68
C PRO A 25 -1.47 -10.69 -5.80
N GLN A 26 -1.07 -11.94 -6.00
CA GLN A 26 -0.30 -12.38 -7.17
C GLN A 26 -1.14 -12.18 -8.44
N GLY A 27 -0.60 -11.42 -9.40
CA GLY A 27 -0.97 -11.53 -10.81
C GLY A 27 -1.30 -10.22 -11.52
N GLY A 28 -0.35 -9.70 -12.30
CA GLY A 28 -0.65 -8.97 -13.55
C GLY A 28 -0.68 -7.45 -13.53
N ALA A 29 -0.44 -6.79 -12.40
CA ALA A 29 -0.07 -5.37 -12.36
C ALA A 29 1.44 -5.30 -12.14
N ALA A 30 2.17 -4.50 -12.93
CA ALA A 30 3.59 -4.21 -12.71
C ALA A 30 3.87 -3.97 -11.23
N ASP A 31 4.98 -4.49 -10.69
CA ASP A 31 5.36 -4.55 -9.27
C ASP A 31 5.08 -3.26 -8.47
N PHE A 32 3.82 -3.03 -8.09
CA PHE A 32 3.41 -1.83 -7.40
C PHE A 32 3.65 -2.03 -5.91
N SER A 33 4.58 -1.25 -5.35
CA SER A 33 4.80 -1.19 -3.91
C SER A 33 3.95 -0.08 -3.31
N PRO A 34 3.12 -0.35 -2.29
CA PRO A 34 2.38 0.70 -1.60
C PRO A 34 3.31 1.77 -1.04
N PHE A 35 2.92 3.04 -1.16
CA PHE A 35 3.69 4.18 -0.67
C PHE A 35 2.79 5.25 -0.09
N TRP A 36 3.30 6.01 0.87
CA TRP A 36 2.58 7.15 1.40
C TRP A 36 2.75 8.34 0.47
N PHE A 37 1.69 9.13 0.28
CA PHE A 37 1.76 10.34 -0.51
C PHE A 37 0.94 11.50 0.09
N ALA A 38 1.29 12.72 -0.29
CA ALA A 38 0.54 13.92 0.06
C ALA A 38 0.26 14.74 -1.21
N VAL A 39 -0.88 15.44 -1.22
CA VAL A 39 -1.29 16.31 -2.34
C VAL A 39 -0.92 17.78 -2.08
N PRO A 40 -0.55 18.57 -3.11
CA PRO A 40 -0.20 19.98 -2.94
C PRO A 40 -1.41 20.91 -2.86
N VAL A 41 -2.54 20.50 -3.44
CA VAL A 41 -3.83 21.20 -3.45
C VAL A 41 -4.95 20.18 -3.25
N PRO A 42 -6.16 20.57 -2.84
CA PRO A 42 -7.26 19.63 -2.68
C PRO A 42 -7.55 18.84 -3.96
N ARG A 43 -7.65 17.52 -3.86
CA ARG A 43 -7.90 16.62 -5.00
C ARG A 43 -9.13 15.75 -4.78
N PRO A 44 -10.08 15.69 -5.74
CA PRO A 44 -11.20 14.78 -5.64
C PRO A 44 -10.72 13.33 -5.72
N LEU A 45 -11.29 12.49 -4.88
CA LEU A 45 -11.13 11.05 -4.91
C LEU A 45 -12.44 10.44 -5.45
N TYR A 46 -12.35 9.64 -6.50
CA TYR A 46 -13.50 9.03 -7.16
C TYR A 46 -13.67 7.57 -6.73
N ALA A 47 -14.88 7.02 -6.89
CA ALA A 47 -15.09 5.60 -6.65
C ALA A 47 -14.31 4.74 -7.68
N GLU A 48 -13.94 3.53 -7.27
CA GLU A 48 -13.25 2.58 -8.16
C GLU A 48 -14.15 1.98 -9.25
N ASP A 49 -15.46 2.22 -9.19
CA ASP A 49 -16.45 1.76 -10.18
C ASP A 49 -16.48 2.63 -11.47
N GLY A 50 -15.67 3.69 -11.51
CA GLY A 50 -15.60 4.62 -12.65
C GLY A 50 -16.64 5.74 -12.60
N SER A 51 -17.41 5.86 -11.52
CA SER A 51 -18.34 6.97 -11.31
C SER A 51 -17.61 8.32 -11.35
N PRO A 52 -18.16 9.33 -12.06
CA PRO A 52 -17.60 10.68 -12.08
C PRO A 52 -17.91 11.46 -10.80
N THR A 53 -18.65 10.89 -9.83
CA THR A 53 -18.98 11.55 -8.57
C THR A 53 -17.85 11.34 -7.56
N PRO A 54 -17.26 12.42 -7.00
CA PRO A 54 -16.29 12.29 -5.93
C PRO A 54 -16.91 11.66 -4.67
N ILE A 55 -16.16 10.77 -4.01
CA ILE A 55 -16.53 10.11 -2.74
C ILE A 55 -15.76 10.67 -1.54
N ALA A 56 -14.69 11.41 -1.80
CA ALA A 56 -13.89 12.13 -0.81
C ALA A 56 -13.06 13.22 -1.50
N GLU A 57 -12.42 14.05 -0.69
CA GLU A 57 -11.41 15.01 -1.12
C GLU A 57 -10.13 14.78 -0.32
N LEU A 58 -9.00 14.68 -1.00
CA LEU A 58 -7.67 14.61 -0.41
C LEU A 58 -7.21 16.03 -0.15
N ALA A 59 -6.92 16.37 1.11
CA ALA A 59 -6.50 17.71 1.52
C ALA A 59 -4.96 17.80 1.63
N PRO A 60 -4.36 18.97 1.37
CA PRO A 60 -2.96 19.23 1.66
C PRO A 60 -2.62 19.01 3.15
N GLY A 61 -1.39 18.60 3.42
CA GLY A 61 -0.91 18.34 4.78
C GLY A 61 -1.37 17.01 5.39
N THR A 62 -2.20 16.24 4.67
CA THR A 62 -2.60 14.88 5.07
C THR A 62 -1.87 13.85 4.19
N TRP A 63 -1.36 12.79 4.84
CA TRP A 63 -0.77 11.65 4.14
C TRP A 63 -1.81 10.56 3.90
N TYR A 64 -1.81 10.04 2.67
CA TYR A 64 -2.70 9.01 2.15
C TYR A 64 -1.88 7.84 1.60
N LEU A 65 -2.41 6.62 1.64
CA LEU A 65 -1.69 5.44 1.17
C LEU A 65 -2.06 5.15 -0.28
N ALA A 66 -1.10 5.15 -1.20
CA ALA A 66 -1.32 4.61 -2.54
C ALA A 66 -1.15 3.09 -2.47
N VAL A 67 -2.15 2.34 -2.93
CA VAL A 67 -2.19 0.87 -2.81
C VAL A 67 -2.17 0.16 -4.16
N GLU A 68 -2.52 0.86 -5.24
CA GLU A 68 -2.51 0.33 -6.60
C GLU A 68 -2.32 1.48 -7.61
N GLN A 69 -1.74 1.18 -8.77
CA GLN A 69 -1.69 2.09 -9.91
C GLN A 69 -2.83 1.79 -10.88
N ARG A 70 -3.65 2.80 -11.19
CA ARG A 70 -4.79 2.69 -12.12
C ARG A 70 -4.59 3.61 -13.32
N GLY A 71 -3.97 3.08 -14.37
CA GLY A 71 -3.58 3.88 -15.53
C GLY A 71 -2.67 5.04 -15.11
N PRO A 72 -2.99 6.30 -15.43
CA PRO A 72 -2.24 7.46 -14.95
C PRO A 72 -2.55 7.83 -13.49
N GLY A 73 -3.63 7.32 -12.91
CA GLY A 73 -4.06 7.59 -11.55
C GLY A 73 -3.55 6.58 -10.51
N LEU A 74 -3.88 6.84 -9.25
CA LEU A 74 -3.56 5.97 -8.12
C LEU A 74 -4.82 5.60 -7.36
N VAL A 75 -4.94 4.34 -6.93
CA VAL A 75 -5.90 4.00 -5.88
C VAL A 75 -5.31 4.44 -4.55
N ALA A 76 -5.99 5.37 -3.90
CA ALA A 76 -5.63 5.88 -2.59
C ALA A 76 -6.56 5.31 -1.52
N GLN A 77 -5.99 4.96 -0.38
CA GLN A 77 -6.69 4.65 0.85
C GLN A 77 -6.54 5.81 1.82
N THR A 78 -7.66 6.38 2.24
CA THR A 78 -7.73 7.41 3.26
C THR A 78 -7.69 6.81 4.66
N GLN A 79 -7.36 7.62 5.67
CA GLN A 79 -7.17 7.15 7.05
C GLN A 79 -8.46 6.65 7.70
N ASP A 80 -9.62 7.11 7.22
CA ASP A 80 -10.95 6.60 7.60
C ASP A 80 -11.31 5.27 6.91
N GLY A 81 -10.37 4.68 6.15
CA GLY A 81 -10.54 3.40 5.47
C GLY A 81 -11.20 3.49 4.09
N ARG A 82 -11.59 4.69 3.64
CA ARG A 82 -12.19 4.88 2.31
C ARG A 82 -11.14 4.62 1.23
N ARG A 83 -11.55 3.97 0.14
CA ARG A 83 -10.70 3.71 -1.02
C ARG A 83 -11.31 4.34 -2.26
N GLY A 84 -10.47 4.93 -3.09
CA GLY A 84 -10.90 5.52 -4.34
C GLY A 84 -9.74 5.86 -5.26
N VAL A 85 -10.06 6.33 -6.46
CA VAL A 85 -9.10 6.66 -7.50
C VAL A 85 -8.80 8.16 -7.46
N LEU A 86 -7.53 8.48 -7.24
CA LEU A 86 -6.97 9.80 -7.47
C LEU A 86 -6.55 9.89 -8.94
N GLN A 87 -7.25 10.71 -9.71
CA GLN A 87 -6.98 10.90 -11.15
C GLN A 87 -5.84 11.90 -11.40
N ASP A 88 -5.76 12.96 -10.59
CA ASP A 88 -4.72 13.98 -10.73
C ASP A 88 -3.58 13.74 -9.72
N THR A 89 -2.54 13.07 -10.20
CA THR A 89 -1.32 12.79 -9.42
C THR A 89 -0.24 13.88 -9.61
N THR A 90 -0.59 15.02 -10.19
CA THR A 90 0.36 16.11 -10.47
C THR A 90 0.83 16.74 -9.17
N GLY A 91 2.15 16.74 -8.96
CA GLY A 91 2.80 17.38 -7.82
C GLY A 91 2.62 16.64 -6.49
N ILE A 92 2.18 15.38 -6.49
CA ILE A 92 2.12 14.60 -5.25
C ILE A 92 3.52 14.38 -4.68
N GLN A 93 3.65 14.47 -3.37
CA GLN A 93 4.85 14.07 -2.64
C GLN A 93 4.73 12.59 -2.31
N ARG A 94 5.80 11.81 -2.45
CA ARG A 94 5.84 10.38 -2.10
C ARG A 94 6.88 10.14 -1.01
N GLY A 95 6.60 9.23 -0.08
CA GLY A 95 7.46 8.86 1.05
C GLY A 95 7.42 7.38 1.34
#